data_AF-A0A415T8J8-F1
#
_entry.id   AF-A0A415T8J8-F1
#
_cell.length_a   1.000
_cell.length_b   1.000
_cell.length_c   1.000
_cell.angle_alpha   90.00
_cell.angle_beta   90.00
_cell.angle_gamma   90.00
#
_symmetry.space_group_name_H-M   'P 1'
#
loop_
_entity.id
_entity.type
_entity.pdbx_description
1 polymer ?
#
loop_
_entity_poly.entity_id
_entity_poly.type
_entity_poly.pdbx_seq_one_letter_code
_entity_poly.pdbx_strand_id
1 'polypeptide(L)'
;MLEVTFDIPIIKKLYPELNRCFGFTYDDISNELTQVYTKKAFNLTPEEKELANLCKSENGWGVDAIKFALATNENIVVTVPENFNPATIMESYVTELHNENLVSCALIFMAALLYRNRIKEVQISEGEYDDMQYQQYIHEVRPDMLKLYIALNQPKQNNGKNLITDIKIAAGGNSPILINNKDCWFENRLNEYLHQYLGVSNLKEAQKELDIIYGNKKVGNKMIDPTQSLYIWGTYQLLQNTHLKSTKKRVPTRPQANLIESYLRAIELIKTDDVTTDANNIRSRLNSFLKKYDTVEALLDYKTFKSSPYNIGGTKLW
;
A
#
# COMPACT_ATOMS: atom_id res chain seq x y z
N MET A 1 -14.38 -17.26 15.15
CA MET A 1 -14.43 -15.89 14.54
C MET A 1 -15.44 -15.06 15.30
N LEU A 2 -15.22 -13.75 15.40
CA LEU A 2 -16.09 -12.79 16.08
C LEU A 2 -16.65 -11.78 15.09
N GLU A 3 -17.82 -11.23 15.39
CA GLU A 3 -18.45 -10.14 14.64
C GLU A 3 -18.34 -8.84 15.41
N VAL A 4 -17.74 -7.82 14.79
CA VAL A 4 -17.62 -6.47 15.36
C VAL A 4 -18.42 -5.51 14.48
N THR A 5 -19.24 -4.67 15.12
CA THR A 5 -20.12 -3.74 14.41
C THR A 5 -19.54 -2.34 14.34
N PHE A 6 -19.74 -1.67 13.21
CA PHE A 6 -19.37 -0.28 13.02
C PHE A 6 -20.53 0.49 12.38
N ASP A 7 -20.85 1.64 12.97
CA ASP A 7 -21.92 2.52 12.52
C ASP A 7 -21.55 3.24 11.22
N ILE A 8 -22.42 3.16 10.21
CA ILE A 8 -22.20 3.76 8.89
C ILE A 8 -22.10 5.30 8.98
N PRO A 9 -22.99 6.03 9.67
CA PRO A 9 -22.81 7.46 9.93
C PRO A 9 -21.43 7.83 10.50
N ILE A 10 -20.88 7.06 11.45
CA ILE A 10 -19.53 7.27 11.98
C ILE A 10 -18.48 7.02 10.90
N ILE A 11 -18.56 5.93 10.14
CA ILE A 11 -17.63 5.64 9.04
C ILE A 11 -17.64 6.77 8.01
N LYS A 12 -18.81 7.29 7.64
CA LYS A 12 -18.96 8.45 6.74
C LYS A 12 -18.28 9.70 7.30
N LYS A 13 -18.41 9.94 8.60
CA LYS A 13 -17.74 11.05 9.28
C LYS A 13 -16.21 10.88 9.29
N LEU A 14 -15.72 9.65 9.44
CA LEU A 14 -14.29 9.33 9.45
C LEU A 14 -13.67 9.27 8.05
N TYR A 15 -14.48 9.04 7.00
CA TYR A 15 -14.03 8.80 5.63
C TYR A 15 -12.95 9.78 5.13
N PRO A 16 -13.09 11.12 5.26
CA PRO A 16 -12.07 12.03 4.75
C PRO A 16 -10.69 11.82 5.40
N GLU A 17 -10.66 11.54 6.70
CA GLU A 17 -9.43 11.31 7.43
C GLU A 17 -8.88 9.90 7.20
N LEU A 18 -9.73 8.88 7.12
CA LEU A 18 -9.33 7.52 6.78
C LEU A 18 -8.71 7.46 5.38
N ASN A 19 -9.32 8.14 4.41
CA ASN A 19 -8.80 8.25 3.05
C ASN A 19 -7.44 8.96 3.04
N ARG A 20 -7.36 10.16 3.62
CA ARG A 20 -6.12 10.95 3.69
C ARG A 20 -4.97 10.23 4.40
N CYS A 21 -5.27 9.50 5.47
CA CYS A 21 -4.25 8.88 6.33
C CYS A 21 -3.86 7.48 5.85
N PHE A 22 -4.82 6.67 5.41
CA PHE A 22 -4.62 5.24 5.12
C PHE A 22 -4.93 4.85 3.67
N GLY A 23 -5.35 5.79 2.83
CA GLY A 23 -5.81 5.47 1.47
C GLY A 23 -7.14 4.72 1.45
N PHE A 24 -7.88 4.72 2.56
CA PHE A 24 -9.14 4.01 2.69
C PHE A 24 -10.19 4.50 1.69
N THR A 25 -10.92 3.56 1.11
CA THR A 25 -12.07 3.81 0.24
C THR A 25 -13.24 2.91 0.66
N TYR A 26 -14.45 3.23 0.20
CA TYR A 26 -15.59 2.34 0.47
C TYR A 26 -15.44 0.96 -0.19
N ASP A 27 -14.57 0.81 -1.18
CA ASP A 27 -14.29 -0.48 -1.82
C ASP A 27 -13.66 -1.47 -0.83
N ASP A 28 -12.86 -0.99 0.13
CA ASP A 28 -12.24 -1.79 1.19
C ASP A 28 -13.28 -2.48 2.10
N ILE A 29 -14.49 -1.92 2.15
CA ILE A 29 -15.64 -2.45 2.90
C ILE A 29 -16.86 -2.73 2.02
N SER A 30 -16.67 -2.84 0.71
CA SER A 30 -17.77 -3.04 -0.27
C SER A 30 -18.62 -4.27 0.05
N ASN A 31 -17.97 -5.37 0.46
CA ASN A 31 -18.65 -6.59 0.88
C ASN A 31 -19.55 -6.35 2.10
N GLU A 32 -19.03 -5.70 3.13
CA GLU A 32 -19.77 -5.46 4.36
C GLU A 32 -20.92 -4.46 4.14
N LEU A 33 -20.72 -3.44 3.31
CA LEU A 33 -21.78 -2.51 2.90
C LEU A 33 -22.87 -3.23 2.10
N THR A 34 -22.49 -4.10 1.16
CA THR A 34 -23.45 -4.87 0.36
C THR A 34 -24.32 -5.78 1.23
N GLN A 35 -23.75 -6.38 2.28
CA GLN A 35 -24.50 -7.24 3.21
C GLN A 35 -25.63 -6.51 3.95
N VAL A 36 -25.53 -5.19 4.16
CA VAL A 36 -26.59 -4.40 4.79
C VAL A 36 -27.88 -4.48 3.97
N TYR A 37 -27.78 -4.27 2.66
CA TYR A 37 -28.93 -4.42 1.77
C TYR A 37 -29.37 -5.88 1.66
N THR A 38 -28.43 -6.82 1.45
CA THR A 38 -28.75 -8.25 1.28
C THR A 38 -29.55 -8.82 2.45
N LYS A 39 -29.22 -8.45 3.69
CA LYS A 39 -29.95 -8.89 4.89
C LYS A 39 -31.37 -8.34 4.96
N LYS A 40 -31.63 -7.19 4.32
CA LYS A 40 -32.91 -6.48 4.36
C LYS A 40 -33.75 -6.61 3.11
N ALA A 41 -33.20 -7.08 1.99
CA ALA A 41 -33.82 -7.00 0.67
C ALA A 41 -35.27 -7.53 0.62
N PHE A 42 -35.60 -8.54 1.44
CA PHE A 42 -36.95 -9.11 1.52
C PHE A 42 -37.89 -8.44 2.53
N ASN A 43 -37.37 -7.62 3.45
CA ASN A 43 -38.07 -7.05 4.60
C ASN A 43 -37.83 -5.54 4.77
N LEU A 44 -37.68 -4.80 3.67
CA LEU A 44 -37.51 -3.34 3.70
C LEU A 44 -38.74 -2.63 4.27
N THR A 45 -38.55 -1.62 5.12
CA THR A 45 -39.62 -0.69 5.51
C THR A 45 -40.11 0.12 4.31
N PRO A 46 -41.29 0.76 4.37
CA PRO A 46 -41.74 1.66 3.30
C PRO A 46 -40.72 2.74 2.94
N GLU A 47 -40.10 3.37 3.93
CA GLU A 47 -39.07 4.40 3.74
C GLU A 47 -37.81 3.83 3.08
N GLU A 48 -37.40 2.62 3.47
CA GLU A 48 -36.25 1.95 2.86
C GLU A 48 -36.53 1.50 1.42
N LYS A 49 -37.79 1.17 1.08
CA LYS A 49 -38.17 0.89 -0.32
C LYS A 49 -38.04 2.13 -1.20
N GLU A 50 -38.46 3.29 -0.69
CA GLU A 50 -38.26 4.56 -1.38
C GLU A 50 -36.77 4.85 -1.57
N LEU A 51 -35.98 4.66 -0.51
CA LEU A 51 -34.53 4.83 -0.58
C LEU A 51 -33.87 3.88 -1.60
N ALA A 52 -34.26 2.60 -1.60
CA ALA A 52 -33.77 1.62 -2.56
C ALA A 52 -34.08 2.00 -4.01
N ASN A 53 -35.26 2.60 -4.26
CA ASN A 53 -35.63 3.11 -5.58
C ASN A 53 -34.79 4.32 -6.04
N LEU A 54 -34.27 5.11 -5.10
CA LEU A 54 -33.35 6.22 -5.38
C LEU A 54 -31.91 5.74 -5.62
N CYS A 55 -31.52 4.63 -4.98
CA CYS A 55 -30.19 4.04 -5.10
C CYS A 55 -30.12 3.00 -6.23
N LYS A 56 -30.47 3.35 -7.46
CA LYS A 56 -30.35 2.42 -8.60
C LYS A 56 -28.89 2.19 -9.01
N SER A 57 -28.60 0.97 -9.44
CA SER A 57 -27.33 0.62 -10.09
C SER A 57 -27.14 1.40 -11.40
N GLU A 58 -25.89 1.55 -11.83
CA GLU A 58 -25.54 2.33 -13.03
C GLU A 58 -26.14 1.74 -14.31
N ASN A 59 -26.32 0.42 -14.36
CA ASN A 59 -26.98 -0.26 -15.48
C ASN A 59 -28.52 -0.18 -15.41
N GLY A 60 -29.09 0.43 -14.36
CA GLY A 60 -30.52 0.55 -14.15
C GLY A 60 -31.22 -0.74 -13.69
N TRP A 61 -30.49 -1.84 -13.54
CA TRP A 61 -31.01 -3.14 -13.11
C TRP A 61 -30.66 -3.37 -11.64
N GLY A 62 -31.64 -3.16 -10.78
CA GLY A 62 -31.55 -3.41 -9.34
C GLY A 62 -31.04 -2.22 -8.52
N VAL A 63 -30.74 -2.50 -7.26
CA VAL A 63 -30.30 -1.52 -6.26
C VAL A 63 -28.78 -1.56 -6.15
N ASP A 64 -28.16 -0.39 -6.21
CA ASP A 64 -26.78 -0.18 -5.80
C ASP A 64 -26.71 -0.33 -4.27
N ALA A 65 -26.36 -1.53 -3.83
CA ALA A 65 -26.35 -1.91 -2.42
C ALA A 65 -25.40 -1.05 -1.58
N ILE A 66 -24.30 -0.57 -2.17
CA ILE A 66 -23.33 0.30 -1.50
C ILE A 66 -23.94 1.69 -1.29
N LYS A 67 -24.52 2.30 -2.34
CA LYS A 67 -25.21 3.60 -2.22
C LYS A 67 -26.37 3.52 -1.23
N PHE A 68 -27.13 2.42 -1.27
CA PHE A 68 -28.21 2.17 -0.31
C PHE A 68 -27.67 2.15 1.12
N ALA A 69 -26.68 1.30 1.41
CA ALA A 69 -26.10 1.18 2.75
C ALA A 69 -25.59 2.52 3.28
N LEU A 70 -24.85 3.28 2.45
CA LEU A 70 -24.32 4.59 2.81
C LEU A 70 -25.40 5.67 3.03
N ALA A 71 -26.63 5.45 2.58
CA ALA A 71 -27.75 6.34 2.83
C ALA A 71 -28.58 5.95 4.07
N THR A 72 -28.25 4.83 4.74
CA THR A 72 -28.89 4.39 5.98
C THR A 72 -28.11 4.79 7.23
N ASN A 73 -28.71 4.57 8.40
CA ASN A 73 -28.07 4.66 9.73
C ASN A 73 -27.74 3.26 10.28
N GLU A 74 -27.55 2.28 9.40
CA GLU A 74 -27.26 0.91 9.81
C GLU A 74 -25.81 0.72 10.25
N ASN A 75 -25.53 -0.46 10.80
CA ASN A 75 -24.19 -0.90 11.08
C ASN A 75 -23.69 -1.85 9.97
N ILE A 76 -22.41 -1.76 9.66
CA ILE A 76 -21.71 -2.87 9.02
C ILE A 76 -21.23 -3.87 10.07
N VAL A 77 -21.07 -5.11 9.65
CA VAL A 77 -20.50 -6.19 10.47
C VAL A 77 -19.17 -6.61 9.86
N VAL A 78 -18.08 -6.50 10.62
CA VAL A 78 -16.75 -6.95 10.23
C VAL A 78 -16.41 -8.22 10.98
N THR A 79 -16.16 -9.31 10.25
CA THR A 79 -15.72 -10.58 10.83
C THR A 79 -14.22 -10.54 11.11
N VAL A 80 -13.83 -10.81 12.35
CA VAL A 80 -12.46 -10.78 12.87
C VAL A 80 -12.13 -12.10 13.59
N PRO A 81 -10.85 -12.45 13.81
CA PRO A 81 -10.50 -13.65 14.56
C PRO A 81 -10.72 -13.45 16.06
N GLU A 82 -10.71 -14.56 16.81
CA GLU A 82 -11.05 -14.55 18.24
C GLU A 82 -10.04 -13.80 19.13
N ASN A 83 -8.81 -13.60 18.65
CA ASN A 83 -7.80 -12.82 19.34
C ASN A 83 -7.94 -11.30 19.10
N PHE A 84 -8.88 -10.84 18.27
CA PHE A 84 -9.15 -9.41 18.14
C PHE A 84 -9.81 -8.87 19.41
N ASN A 85 -9.11 -7.99 20.13
CA ASN A 85 -9.62 -7.36 21.35
C ASN A 85 -9.55 -5.82 21.27
N PRO A 86 -10.67 -5.13 21.01
CA PRO A 86 -10.66 -3.67 20.88
C PRO A 86 -10.33 -2.96 22.19
N ALA A 87 -10.61 -3.54 23.35
CA ALA A 87 -10.25 -2.95 24.64
C ALA A 87 -8.72 -2.91 24.84
N THR A 88 -8.05 -4.04 24.60
CA THR A 88 -6.59 -4.13 24.66
C THR A 88 -5.91 -3.23 23.63
N ILE A 89 -6.47 -3.13 22.42
CA ILE A 89 -5.97 -2.20 21.41
C ILE A 89 -6.12 -0.75 21.90
N MET A 90 -7.26 -0.40 22.50
CA MET A 90 -7.50 0.94 23.03
C MET A 90 -6.56 1.31 24.18
N GLU A 91 -6.27 0.37 25.08
CA GLU A 91 -5.30 0.55 26.18
C GLU A 91 -3.92 0.99 25.69
N SER A 92 -3.53 0.64 24.46
CA SER A 92 -2.22 0.99 23.89
C SER A 92 -2.03 2.48 23.59
N TYR A 93 -3.11 3.27 23.54
CA TYR A 93 -3.05 4.69 23.18
C TYR A 93 -4.00 5.59 23.98
N VAL A 94 -4.88 5.03 24.83
CA VAL A 94 -5.91 5.79 25.55
C VAL A 94 -5.31 6.85 26.49
N THR A 95 -4.15 6.56 27.07
CA THR A 95 -3.39 7.48 27.94
C THR A 95 -2.79 8.65 27.17
N GLU A 96 -2.70 8.59 25.85
CA GLU A 96 -2.13 9.64 25.02
C GLU A 96 -3.19 10.35 24.19
N LEU A 97 -4.39 9.79 24.01
CA LEU A 97 -5.47 10.32 23.16
C LEU A 97 -6.74 10.70 23.94
N HIS A 98 -6.57 11.12 25.20
CA HIS A 98 -7.66 11.53 26.09
C HIS A 98 -8.72 12.39 25.37
N ASN A 99 -9.98 11.93 25.36
CA ASN A 99 -11.15 12.59 24.73
C ASN A 99 -11.15 12.67 23.18
N GLU A 100 -10.26 11.96 22.48
CA GLU A 100 -10.19 11.98 21.01
C GLU A 100 -10.96 10.81 20.37
N ASN A 101 -12.26 10.73 20.66
CA ASN A 101 -13.11 9.59 20.32
C ASN A 101 -13.07 9.21 18.83
N LEU A 102 -13.00 10.17 17.91
CA LEU A 102 -12.96 9.88 16.46
C LEU A 102 -11.63 9.24 16.04
N VAL A 103 -10.51 9.65 16.62
CA VAL A 103 -9.20 9.05 16.34
C VAL A 103 -9.17 7.62 16.86
N SER A 104 -9.67 7.40 18.08
CA SER A 104 -9.84 6.06 18.65
C SER A 104 -10.73 5.17 17.78
N CYS A 105 -11.87 5.67 17.30
CA CYS A 105 -12.73 4.93 16.37
C CYS A 105 -12.00 4.57 15.07
N ALA A 106 -11.23 5.51 14.49
CA ALA A 106 -10.46 5.25 13.29
C ALA A 106 -9.40 4.16 13.50
N LEU A 107 -8.68 4.18 14.62
CA LEU A 107 -7.65 3.17 14.93
C LEU A 107 -8.24 1.78 15.18
N ILE A 108 -9.37 1.68 15.89
CA ILE A 108 -10.06 0.39 16.07
C ILE A 108 -10.62 -0.12 14.74
N PHE A 109 -11.20 0.76 13.93
CA PHE A 109 -11.73 0.39 12.63
C PHE A 109 -10.64 -0.14 11.71
N MET A 110 -9.52 0.58 11.56
CA MET A 110 -8.39 0.12 10.76
C MET A 110 -7.75 -1.17 11.31
N ALA A 111 -7.74 -1.38 12.62
CA ALA A 111 -7.31 -2.64 13.21
C ALA A 111 -8.26 -3.79 12.81
N ALA A 112 -9.57 -3.61 12.92
CA ALA A 112 -10.53 -4.64 12.52
C ALA A 112 -10.38 -5.02 11.04
N LEU A 113 -10.14 -4.04 10.16
CA LEU A 113 -9.85 -4.29 8.74
C LEU A 113 -8.56 -5.10 8.53
N LEU A 114 -7.49 -4.79 9.27
CA LEU A 114 -6.23 -5.56 9.22
C LEU A 114 -6.48 -7.04 9.54
N TYR A 115 -7.15 -7.30 10.66
CA TYR A 115 -7.43 -8.64 11.14
C TYR A 115 -8.36 -9.41 10.21
N ARG A 116 -9.38 -8.75 9.66
CA ARG A 116 -10.28 -9.31 8.63
C ARG A 116 -9.51 -9.70 7.36
N ASN A 117 -8.57 -8.86 6.92
CA ASN A 117 -7.77 -9.16 5.73
C ASN A 117 -6.81 -10.33 5.95
N ARG A 118 -6.20 -10.46 7.14
CA ARG A 118 -5.39 -11.63 7.51
C ARG A 118 -6.16 -12.94 7.44
N ILE A 119 -7.45 -12.95 7.79
CA ILE A 119 -8.31 -14.15 7.62
C ILE A 119 -8.44 -14.52 6.15
N LYS A 120 -8.71 -13.53 5.27
CA LYS A 120 -8.89 -13.75 3.83
C LYS A 120 -7.60 -14.26 3.17
N GLU A 121 -6.44 -13.70 3.52
CA GLU A 121 -5.14 -14.13 3.00
C GLU A 121 -4.85 -15.62 3.29
N VAL A 122 -5.15 -16.09 4.52
CA VAL A 122 -4.99 -17.50 4.88
C VAL A 122 -5.91 -18.41 4.06
N GLN A 123 -7.14 -17.97 3.77
CA GLN A 123 -8.12 -18.73 3.00
C GLN A 123 -7.82 -18.77 1.48
N ILE A 124 -7.12 -17.77 0.94
CA ILE A 124 -6.77 -17.70 -0.50
C ILE A 124 -5.55 -18.58 -0.84
N SER A 125 -4.66 -18.87 0.13
CA SER A 125 -3.40 -19.59 -0.13
C SER A 125 -3.53 -21.05 -0.61
N GLU A 126 -4.74 -21.63 -0.62
CA GLU A 126 -4.99 -23.00 -1.11
C GLU A 126 -5.30 -23.08 -2.63
N GLY A 127 -5.26 -21.99 -3.41
CA GLY A 127 -5.87 -21.97 -4.75
C GLY A 127 -5.14 -21.35 -5.96
N GLU A 128 -3.88 -20.89 -5.92
CA GLU A 128 -3.32 -20.07 -7.03
C GLU A 128 -2.12 -20.72 -7.75
N TYR A 129 -2.40 -21.53 -8.78
CA TYR A 129 -1.39 -22.04 -9.72
C TYR A 129 -1.21 -21.17 -10.99
N ASP A 130 -2.02 -20.13 -11.20
CA ASP A 130 -1.99 -19.30 -12.42
C ASP A 130 -0.99 -18.12 -12.36
N ASP A 131 -0.26 -17.97 -11.25
CA ASP A 131 0.46 -16.74 -10.90
C ASP A 131 2.01 -16.82 -11.05
N MET A 132 2.62 -18.01 -11.21
CA MET A 132 4.09 -18.13 -11.16
C MET A 132 4.84 -17.23 -12.16
N GLN A 133 4.35 -17.05 -13.39
CA GLN A 133 5.02 -16.23 -14.40
C GLN A 133 4.87 -14.72 -14.14
N TYR A 134 3.70 -14.30 -13.64
CA TYR A 134 3.49 -12.92 -13.22
C TYR A 134 4.37 -12.60 -12.01
N GLN A 135 4.43 -13.53 -11.05
CA GLN A 135 5.31 -13.44 -9.89
C GLN A 135 6.79 -13.36 -10.28
N GLN A 136 7.25 -14.19 -11.23
CA GLN A 136 8.61 -14.11 -11.78
C GLN A 136 8.88 -12.76 -12.46
N TYR A 137 7.93 -12.27 -13.26
CA TYR A 137 8.09 -11.00 -13.94
C TYR A 137 8.25 -9.83 -12.96
N ILE A 138 7.35 -9.72 -11.98
CA ILE A 138 7.33 -8.59 -11.05
C ILE A 138 8.46 -8.69 -10.00
N HIS A 139 8.90 -9.88 -9.61
CA HIS A 139 9.93 -10.03 -8.57
C HIS A 139 11.36 -10.19 -9.09
N GLU A 140 11.52 -10.62 -10.35
CA GLU A 140 12.84 -10.95 -10.91
C GLU A 140 13.13 -10.10 -12.17
N VAL A 141 12.27 -10.18 -13.19
CA VAL A 141 12.55 -9.61 -14.51
C VAL A 141 12.48 -8.08 -14.52
N ARG A 142 11.36 -7.50 -14.10
CA ARG A 142 11.14 -6.04 -14.14
C ARG A 142 12.12 -5.25 -13.26
N PRO A 143 12.46 -5.68 -12.02
CA PRO A 143 13.52 -5.05 -11.25
C PRO A 143 14.86 -5.01 -11.98
N ASP A 144 15.22 -6.08 -12.69
CA ASP A 144 16.48 -6.15 -13.43
C ASP A 144 16.47 -5.29 -14.69
N MET A 145 15.33 -5.21 -15.39
CA MET A 145 15.14 -4.24 -16.48
C MET A 145 15.30 -2.80 -16.00
N LEU A 146 14.72 -2.43 -14.85
CA LEU A 146 14.89 -1.10 -14.25
C LEU A 146 16.36 -0.82 -13.89
N LYS A 147 17.06 -1.78 -13.26
CA LYS A 147 18.51 -1.64 -12.95
C LYS A 147 19.33 -1.41 -14.23
N LEU A 148 19.03 -2.13 -15.29
CA LEU A 148 19.71 -2.01 -16.58
C LEU A 148 19.43 -0.63 -17.20
N TYR A 149 18.18 -0.19 -17.23
CA TYR A 149 17.81 1.14 -17.72
C TYR A 149 18.53 2.25 -16.96
N ILE A 150 18.57 2.16 -15.63
CA ILE A 150 19.29 3.10 -14.77
C ILE A 150 20.78 3.10 -15.11
N ALA A 151 21.41 1.93 -15.24
CA ALA A 151 22.83 1.82 -15.55
C ALA A 151 23.20 2.43 -16.91
N LEU A 152 22.37 2.24 -17.94
CA LEU A 152 22.60 2.79 -19.28
C LEU A 152 22.44 4.31 -19.33
N ASN A 153 21.52 4.87 -18.54
CA ASN A 153 21.16 6.29 -18.59
C ASN A 153 21.84 7.15 -17.51
N GLN A 154 22.79 6.60 -16.74
CA GLN A 154 23.60 7.39 -15.81
C GLN A 154 24.59 8.31 -16.54
N PRO A 155 24.88 9.51 -15.99
CA PRO A 155 25.87 10.41 -16.57
C PRO A 155 27.24 9.74 -16.65
N LYS A 156 27.79 9.61 -17.87
CA LYS A 156 29.12 9.02 -18.07
C LYS A 156 30.21 10.01 -17.65
N GLN A 157 31.19 9.53 -16.88
CA GLN A 157 32.37 10.31 -16.48
C GLN A 157 33.30 10.48 -17.70
N ASN A 158 33.27 11.65 -18.34
CA ASN A 158 34.11 11.95 -19.49
C ASN A 158 35.51 12.41 -19.05
N ASN A 159 36.38 11.48 -18.65
CA ASN A 159 37.74 11.78 -18.22
C ASN A 159 38.73 11.95 -19.40
N GLY A 160 38.32 12.65 -20.46
CA GLY A 160 39.20 13.08 -21.56
C GLY A 160 39.86 11.96 -22.39
N LYS A 161 39.51 10.69 -22.18
CA LYS A 161 39.90 9.55 -23.01
C LYS A 161 38.72 9.18 -23.90
N ASN A 162 39.00 8.81 -25.16
CA ASN A 162 38.03 8.21 -26.07
C ASN A 162 37.13 7.26 -25.26
N LEU A 163 35.83 7.52 -25.21
CA LEU A 163 34.88 6.67 -24.51
C LEU A 163 35.09 5.25 -25.02
N ILE A 164 35.70 4.39 -24.21
CA ILE A 164 35.69 2.96 -24.47
C ILE A 164 34.23 2.57 -24.27
N THR A 165 33.50 2.45 -25.38
CA THR A 165 32.08 2.15 -25.39
C THR A 165 31.82 0.66 -25.24
N ASP A 166 32.85 -0.19 -25.33
CA ASP A 166 32.72 -1.64 -25.30
C ASP A 166 31.89 -2.13 -24.11
N ILE A 167 30.91 -2.97 -24.41
CA ILE A 167 30.01 -3.54 -23.42
C ILE A 167 30.46 -4.97 -23.12
N LYS A 168 30.66 -5.25 -21.83
CA LYS A 168 31.07 -6.58 -21.36
C LYS A 168 29.83 -7.39 -20.96
N ILE A 169 29.59 -8.52 -21.62
CA ILE A 169 28.45 -9.41 -21.33
C ILE A 169 28.97 -10.77 -20.86
N ALA A 170 28.40 -11.28 -19.77
CA ALA A 170 28.61 -12.65 -19.30
C ALA A 170 27.25 -13.36 -19.20
N ALA A 171 27.16 -14.58 -19.74
CA ALA A 171 25.92 -15.36 -19.74
C ALA A 171 26.21 -16.82 -19.32
N GLY A 172 25.37 -17.38 -18.44
CA GLY A 172 25.43 -18.80 -18.06
C GLY A 172 26.75 -19.26 -17.42
N GLY A 173 27.47 -18.36 -16.73
CA GLY A 173 28.77 -18.68 -16.13
C GLY A 173 29.95 -18.74 -17.11
N ASN A 174 29.73 -18.45 -18.40
CA ASN A 174 30.79 -18.39 -19.40
C ASN A 174 31.69 -17.17 -19.20
N SER A 175 32.90 -17.23 -19.77
CA SER A 175 33.81 -16.09 -19.80
C SER A 175 33.15 -14.88 -20.48
N PRO A 176 33.29 -13.67 -19.92
CA PRO A 176 32.66 -12.49 -20.50
C PRO A 176 33.19 -12.19 -21.90
N ILE A 177 32.30 -11.81 -22.82
CA ILE A 177 32.65 -11.30 -24.15
C ILE A 177 32.65 -9.77 -24.15
N LEU A 178 33.47 -9.18 -25.01
CA LEU A 178 33.45 -7.74 -25.28
C LEU A 178 32.68 -7.48 -26.57
N ILE A 179 31.65 -6.65 -26.49
CA ILE A 179 30.88 -6.19 -27.62
C ILE A 179 31.37 -4.80 -27.98
N ASN A 180 31.84 -4.64 -29.21
CA ASN A 180 32.18 -3.33 -29.76
C ASN A 180 30.89 -2.52 -29.96
N ASN A 181 30.63 -1.60 -29.04
CA ASN A 181 29.44 -0.75 -29.03
C ASN A 181 29.71 0.60 -29.72
N LYS A 182 30.38 0.57 -30.88
CA LYS A 182 30.64 1.75 -31.70
C LYS A 182 29.33 2.49 -31.99
N ASP A 183 29.36 3.82 -31.95
CA ASP A 183 28.19 4.68 -32.15
C ASP A 183 27.02 4.37 -31.19
N CYS A 184 27.31 3.72 -30.06
CA CYS A 184 26.35 3.31 -29.04
C CYS A 184 25.21 2.42 -29.58
N TRP A 185 25.44 1.65 -30.66
CA TRP A 185 24.37 0.89 -31.32
C TRP A 185 23.64 -0.08 -30.38
N PHE A 186 24.38 -0.78 -29.50
CA PHE A 186 23.81 -1.79 -28.61
C PHE A 186 23.08 -1.14 -27.44
N GLU A 187 23.67 -0.09 -26.86
CA GLU A 187 23.05 0.72 -25.82
C GLU A 187 21.74 1.35 -26.29
N ASN A 188 21.71 1.93 -27.49
CA ASN A 188 20.52 2.54 -28.07
C ASN A 188 19.40 1.50 -28.27
N ARG A 189 19.71 0.33 -28.83
CA ARG A 189 18.72 -0.75 -29.01
C ARG A 189 18.19 -1.30 -27.69
N LEU A 190 19.06 -1.45 -26.70
CA LEU A 190 18.67 -1.89 -25.38
C LEU A 190 17.80 -0.86 -24.66
N ASN A 191 18.11 0.44 -24.80
CA ASN A 191 17.29 1.52 -24.28
C ASN A 191 15.92 1.61 -24.96
N GLU A 192 15.84 1.43 -26.29
CA GLU A 192 14.56 1.36 -27.01
C GLU A 192 13.68 0.24 -26.46
N TYR A 193 14.25 -0.96 -26.30
CA TYR A 193 13.55 -2.10 -25.69
C TYR A 193 13.09 -1.76 -24.27
N LEU A 194 13.98 -1.28 -23.41
CA LEU A 194 13.63 -0.97 -22.03
C LEU A 194 12.57 0.13 -21.93
N HIS A 195 12.64 1.17 -22.76
CA HIS A 195 11.63 2.23 -22.78
C HIS A 195 10.26 1.69 -23.18
N GLN A 196 10.21 0.84 -24.21
CA GLN A 196 8.98 0.19 -24.65
C GLN A 196 8.37 -0.67 -23.55
N TYR A 197 9.15 -1.51 -22.85
CA TYR A 197 8.59 -2.50 -21.92
C TYR A 197 8.51 -2.04 -20.45
N LEU A 198 9.24 -0.98 -20.05
CA LEU A 198 9.13 -0.40 -18.71
C LEU A 198 8.05 0.67 -18.63
N GLY A 199 7.84 1.45 -19.70
CA GLY A 199 6.91 2.59 -19.65
C GLY A 199 7.37 3.74 -18.74
N VAL A 200 8.66 3.82 -18.44
CA VAL A 200 9.25 4.91 -17.62
C VAL A 200 9.73 6.04 -18.53
N SER A 201 9.44 7.27 -18.12
CA SER A 201 9.70 8.47 -18.92
C SER A 201 11.13 9.02 -18.74
N ASN A 202 11.78 8.71 -17.62
CA ASN A 202 13.12 9.23 -17.28
C ASN A 202 13.80 8.46 -16.14
N LEU A 203 15.08 8.76 -15.91
CA LEU A 203 15.91 8.14 -14.87
C LEU A 203 15.33 8.30 -13.45
N LYS A 204 14.74 9.46 -13.13
CA LYS A 204 14.17 9.73 -11.81
C LYS A 204 12.95 8.86 -11.55
N GLU A 205 12.10 8.67 -12.57
CA GLU A 205 10.94 7.78 -12.50
C GLU A 205 11.37 6.32 -12.34
N ALA A 206 12.33 5.84 -13.14
CA ALA A 206 12.84 4.49 -13.05
C ALA A 206 13.47 4.19 -11.67
N GLN A 207 14.24 5.15 -11.13
CA GLN A 207 14.83 5.02 -9.80
C GLN A 207 13.76 5.03 -8.71
N LYS A 208 12.76 5.92 -8.81
CA LYS A 208 11.62 5.97 -7.90
C LYS A 208 10.88 4.64 -7.91
N GLU A 209 10.61 4.08 -9.08
CA GLU A 209 9.92 2.81 -9.24
C GLU A 209 10.73 1.63 -8.66
N LEU A 210 12.01 1.51 -9.00
CA LEU A 210 12.87 0.45 -8.49
C LEU A 210 13.02 0.50 -6.95
N ASP A 211 13.14 1.70 -6.39
CA ASP A 211 13.32 1.89 -4.95
C ASP A 211 12.03 1.71 -4.16
N ILE A 212 10.88 2.13 -4.72
CA ILE A 212 9.59 2.13 -4.01
C ILE A 212 8.80 0.84 -4.25
N ILE A 213 8.67 0.39 -5.50
CA ILE A 213 7.82 -0.78 -5.85
C ILE A 213 8.58 -2.09 -5.63
N TYR A 214 9.83 -2.15 -6.06
CA TYR A 214 10.58 -3.42 -6.09
C TYR A 214 11.61 -3.57 -4.96
N GLY A 215 11.84 -2.51 -4.18
CA GLY A 215 12.81 -2.49 -3.09
C GLY A 215 14.22 -2.81 -3.58
N ASN A 216 14.97 -1.81 -4.03
CA ASN A 216 16.34 -1.99 -4.53
C ASN A 216 17.23 -2.75 -3.51
N LYS A 217 17.44 -4.05 -3.77
CA LYS A 217 18.15 -5.00 -2.87
C LYS A 217 19.63 -4.67 -2.65
N LYS A 218 20.17 -3.60 -3.26
CA LYS A 218 21.54 -3.11 -3.03
C LYS A 218 21.55 -1.71 -2.43
N VAL A 219 21.14 -1.58 -1.17
CA VAL A 219 21.82 -0.84 -0.08
C VAL A 219 21.11 -1.24 1.23
N GLY A 220 21.66 -2.19 1.98
CA GLY A 220 21.56 -2.32 3.45
C GLY A 220 20.22 -2.22 4.20
N ASN A 221 19.07 -2.01 3.55
CA ASN A 221 17.79 -1.80 4.19
C ASN A 221 16.92 -3.03 3.98
N LYS A 222 16.52 -3.63 5.10
CA LYS A 222 15.49 -4.67 5.15
C LYS A 222 14.26 -4.20 4.39
N MET A 223 13.73 -5.06 3.53
CA MET A 223 12.43 -4.89 2.86
C MET A 223 11.43 -4.42 3.91
N ILE A 224 10.94 -3.19 3.78
CA ILE A 224 10.04 -2.61 4.79
C ILE A 224 8.68 -3.24 4.56
N ASP A 225 8.13 -3.90 5.60
CA ASP A 225 6.81 -4.46 5.49
C ASP A 225 5.84 -3.33 5.10
N PRO A 226 5.10 -3.52 4.01
CA PRO A 226 4.45 -2.35 3.49
C PRO A 226 3.10 -2.04 4.17
N THR A 227 2.50 -3.04 4.80
CA THR A 227 1.38 -2.86 5.71
C THR A 227 1.86 -2.15 6.98
N GLN A 228 3.03 -2.49 7.54
CA GLN A 228 3.65 -1.72 8.63
C GLN A 228 3.88 -0.26 8.22
N SER A 229 4.37 -0.01 7.02
CA SER A 229 4.59 1.37 6.53
C SER A 229 3.30 2.17 6.48
N LEU A 230 2.22 1.56 5.98
CA LEU A 230 0.89 2.15 5.96
C LEU A 230 0.43 2.53 7.37
N TYR A 231 0.49 1.60 8.32
CA TYR A 231 -0.01 1.84 9.67
C TYR A 231 0.87 2.83 10.44
N ILE A 232 2.19 2.85 10.21
CA ILE A 232 3.10 3.88 10.76
C ILE A 232 2.71 5.26 10.23
N TRP A 233 2.56 5.40 8.91
CA TRP A 233 2.26 6.67 8.26
C TRP A 233 0.85 7.16 8.59
N GLY A 234 -0.17 6.31 8.42
CA GLY A 234 -1.56 6.68 8.64
C GLY A 234 -1.84 7.04 10.08
N THR A 235 -1.29 6.29 11.04
CA THR A 235 -1.38 6.67 12.46
C THR A 235 -0.71 8.02 12.69
N TYR A 236 0.52 8.24 12.19
CA TYR A 236 1.17 9.56 12.31
C TYR A 236 0.33 10.71 11.72
N GLN A 237 -0.28 10.50 10.56
CA GLN A 237 -1.12 11.50 9.90
C GLN A 237 -2.40 11.80 10.67
N LEU A 238 -3.03 10.79 11.29
CA LEU A 238 -4.16 11.00 12.20
C LEU A 238 -3.76 11.87 13.39
N LEU A 239 -2.59 11.60 13.98
CA LEU A 239 -2.04 12.35 15.12
C LEU A 239 -1.71 13.82 14.80
N GLN A 240 -1.80 14.27 13.55
CA GLN A 240 -1.64 15.69 13.22
C GLN A 240 -2.90 16.53 13.48
N ASN A 241 -4.03 15.87 13.78
CA ASN A 241 -5.30 16.50 14.14
C ASN A 241 -5.57 16.45 15.66
N THR A 242 -4.55 16.10 16.44
CA THR A 242 -4.64 15.85 17.87
C THR A 242 -3.77 16.82 18.65
N HIS A 243 -3.87 16.81 19.98
CA HIS A 243 -2.97 17.59 20.82
C HIS A 243 -1.52 17.10 20.76
N LEU A 244 -1.26 15.90 20.23
CA LEU A 244 0.08 15.34 20.04
C LEU A 244 0.80 15.90 18.79
N LYS A 245 0.13 16.75 18.01
CA LYS A 245 0.71 17.41 16.83
C LYS A 245 2.02 18.13 17.19
N SER A 246 3.03 17.96 16.34
CA SER A 246 4.30 18.65 16.51
C SER A 246 4.16 20.15 16.26
N THR A 247 4.81 20.98 17.08
CA THR A 247 4.96 22.41 16.81
C THR A 247 5.88 22.68 15.62
N LYS A 248 6.73 21.70 15.23
CA LYS A 248 7.60 21.77 14.07
C LYS A 248 6.99 20.99 12.90
N LYS A 249 6.85 21.67 11.76
CA LYS A 249 6.30 21.07 10.52
C LYS A 249 7.14 19.85 10.10
N ARG A 250 6.46 18.73 9.81
CA ARG A 250 7.07 17.47 9.32
C ARG A 250 8.16 16.88 10.22
N VAL A 251 8.04 17.08 11.55
CA VAL A 251 8.96 16.47 12.51
C VAL A 251 8.17 15.58 13.48
N PRO A 252 8.31 14.24 13.41
CA PRO A 252 7.69 13.33 14.35
C PRO A 252 8.29 13.48 15.75
N THR A 253 7.42 13.56 16.75
CA THR A 253 7.78 13.67 18.16
C THR A 253 7.98 12.29 18.78
N ARG A 254 8.65 12.25 19.94
CA ARG A 254 8.82 11.00 20.69
C ARG A 254 7.48 10.44 21.21
N PRO A 255 6.54 11.24 21.75
CA PRO A 255 5.21 10.75 22.11
C PRO A 255 4.45 10.13 20.93
N GLN A 256 4.48 10.77 19.75
CA GLN A 256 3.86 10.21 18.53
C GLN A 256 4.47 8.84 18.17
N ALA A 257 5.81 8.74 18.17
CA ALA A 257 6.48 7.49 17.83
C ALA A 257 6.22 6.37 18.84
N ASN A 258 6.18 6.69 20.13
CA ASN A 258 5.85 5.73 21.20
C ASN A 258 4.42 5.22 21.07
N LEU A 259 3.44 6.10 20.84
CA LEU A 259 2.05 5.72 20.63
C LEU A 259 1.92 4.79 19.42
N ILE A 260 2.54 5.16 18.30
CA ILE A 260 2.56 4.33 17.09
C ILE A 260 3.16 2.95 17.39
N GLU A 261 4.29 2.88 18.11
CA GLU A 261 4.87 1.61 18.53
C GLU A 261 3.89 0.76 19.34
N SER A 262 3.31 1.32 20.41
CA SER A 262 2.35 0.64 21.28
C SER A 262 1.15 0.11 20.51
N TYR A 263 0.59 0.94 19.63
CA TYR A 263 -0.54 0.55 18.77
C TYR A 263 -0.17 -0.59 17.82
N LEU A 264 0.99 -0.51 17.15
CA LEU A 264 1.46 -1.56 16.23
C LEU A 264 1.71 -2.89 16.94
N ARG A 265 2.18 -2.86 18.20
CA ARG A 265 2.32 -4.05 19.05
C ARG A 265 0.94 -4.62 19.41
N ALA A 266 0.00 -3.77 19.79
CA ALA A 266 -1.34 -4.19 20.20
C ALA A 266 -2.17 -4.81 19.07
N ILE A 267 -1.95 -4.40 17.82
CA ILE A 267 -2.57 -5.02 16.63
C ILE A 267 -1.73 -6.15 16.03
N GLU A 268 -0.69 -6.60 16.74
CA GLU A 268 0.20 -7.69 16.34
C GLU A 268 0.83 -7.46 14.95
N LEU A 269 1.13 -6.22 14.58
CA LEU A 269 1.83 -5.89 13.33
C LEU A 269 3.35 -5.86 13.50
N ILE A 270 3.81 -5.71 14.75
CA ILE A 270 5.21 -5.92 15.16
C ILE A 270 5.25 -6.80 16.43
N LYS A 271 6.28 -7.64 16.54
CA LYS A 271 6.45 -8.56 17.69
C LYS A 271 6.89 -7.80 18.93
N THR A 272 6.50 -8.24 20.12
CA THR A 272 6.83 -7.64 21.42
C THR A 272 8.34 -7.43 21.64
N ASP A 273 9.19 -8.28 21.05
CA ASP A 273 10.65 -8.23 21.12
C ASP A 273 11.31 -7.63 19.85
N ASP A 274 10.54 -7.11 18.91
CA ASP A 274 11.07 -6.50 17.69
C ASP A 274 11.79 -5.17 18.01
N VAL A 275 13.13 -5.25 18.06
CA VAL A 275 14.03 -4.10 18.23
C VAL A 275 14.23 -3.30 16.93
N THR A 276 13.77 -3.81 15.79
CA THR A 276 13.98 -3.21 14.48
C THR A 276 12.88 -2.21 14.09
N THR A 277 11.78 -2.21 14.85
CA THR A 277 10.63 -1.32 14.70
C THR A 277 10.22 -0.68 16.03
N ASP A 278 11.21 -0.39 16.88
CA ASP A 278 11.00 0.43 18.10
C ASP A 278 10.66 1.89 17.75
N ALA A 279 10.27 2.70 18.74
CA ALA A 279 9.91 4.10 18.56
C ALA A 279 11.03 4.93 17.90
N ASN A 280 12.31 4.62 18.16
CA ASN A 280 13.42 5.34 17.54
C ASN A 280 13.50 5.05 16.04
N ASN A 281 13.37 3.78 15.66
CA ASN A 281 13.32 3.35 14.27
C ASN A 281 12.06 3.86 13.57
N ILE A 282 10.89 3.80 14.20
CA ILE A 282 9.63 4.39 13.68
C ILE A 282 9.83 5.88 13.41
N ARG A 283 10.40 6.63 14.36
CA ARG A 283 10.67 8.06 14.20
C ARG A 283 11.66 8.33 13.07
N SER A 284 12.71 7.52 12.93
CA SER A 284 13.67 7.60 11.83
C SER A 284 13.00 7.33 10.46
N ARG A 285 12.16 6.29 10.38
CA ARG A 285 11.36 5.96 9.19
C ARG A 285 10.41 7.09 8.82
N LEU A 286 9.66 7.65 9.78
CA LEU A 286 8.78 8.80 9.56
C LEU A 286 9.55 10.01 9.03
N ASN A 287 10.73 10.32 9.59
CA ASN A 287 11.58 11.41 9.06
C ASN A 287 11.99 11.16 7.60
N SER A 288 12.25 9.91 7.23
CA SER A 288 12.53 9.53 5.83
C SER A 288 11.30 9.70 4.94
N PHE A 289 10.14 9.19 5.38
CA PHE A 289 8.88 9.28 4.64
C PHE A 289 8.47 10.73 4.41
N LEU A 290 8.50 11.59 5.43
CA LEU A 290 8.04 12.98 5.34
C LEU A 290 8.93 13.88 4.47
N LYS A 291 10.16 13.45 4.20
CA LYS A 291 11.06 14.10 3.24
C LYS A 291 10.78 13.68 1.79
N LYS A 292 10.23 12.48 1.59
CA LYS A 292 10.07 11.85 0.27
C LYS A 292 8.64 11.91 -0.25
N TYR A 293 7.65 11.90 0.64
CA TYR A 293 6.24 11.73 0.32
C TYR A 293 5.40 12.81 0.95
N ASP A 294 4.38 13.25 0.20
CA ASP A 294 3.41 14.24 0.65
C ASP A 294 2.05 13.61 0.99
N THR A 295 1.72 12.46 0.39
CA THR A 295 0.43 11.76 0.59
C THR A 295 0.63 10.27 0.85
N VAL A 296 -0.42 9.60 1.37
CA VAL A 296 -0.42 8.16 1.60
C VAL A 296 -0.41 7.39 0.29
N GLU A 297 -1.03 7.88 -0.79
CA GLU A 297 -1.00 7.26 -2.12
C GLU A 297 0.44 7.26 -2.66
N ALA A 298 1.18 8.36 -2.51
CA ALA A 298 2.58 8.41 -2.91
C ALA A 298 3.49 7.46 -2.10
N LEU A 299 3.07 7.11 -0.88
CA LEU A 299 3.71 6.08 -0.07
C LEU A 299 3.26 4.68 -0.54
N LEU A 300 1.96 4.44 -0.73
CA LEU A 300 1.29 3.17 -1.04
C LEU A 300 1.37 2.71 -2.50
N ASP A 301 1.72 3.60 -3.44
CA ASP A 301 2.10 3.27 -4.83
C ASP A 301 3.18 2.18 -4.90
N TYR A 302 3.77 1.80 -3.75
CA TYR A 302 4.60 0.62 -3.58
C TYR A 302 3.88 -0.73 -3.91
N LYS A 303 2.53 -0.84 -3.87
CA LYS A 303 1.81 -2.13 -4.10
C LYS A 303 1.46 -2.45 -5.54
N THR A 304 1.41 -1.46 -6.42
CA THR A 304 0.93 -1.72 -7.77
C THR A 304 2.11 -2.10 -8.65
N PHE A 305 2.48 -3.38 -8.60
CA PHE A 305 3.44 -3.93 -9.54
C PHE A 305 3.01 -3.57 -10.96
N LYS A 306 3.86 -2.84 -11.66
CA LYS A 306 3.54 -2.42 -13.02
C LYS A 306 3.76 -3.58 -13.97
N SER A 307 2.77 -3.85 -14.81
CA SER A 307 2.94 -4.67 -15.99
C SER A 307 3.64 -3.88 -17.10
N SER A 308 4.20 -4.60 -18.08
CA SER A 308 4.70 -3.94 -19.29
C SER A 308 3.54 -3.28 -20.04
N PRO A 309 3.66 -2.00 -20.46
CA PRO A 309 2.64 -1.32 -21.24
C PRO A 309 2.45 -1.93 -22.65
N TYR A 310 3.33 -2.84 -23.07
CA TYR A 310 3.26 -3.52 -24.38
C TYR A 310 2.94 -5.02 -24.28
N ASN A 311 2.40 -5.51 -23.16
CA ASN A 311 1.82 -6.87 -23.08
C ASN A 311 0.44 -6.92 -23.74
N ILE A 312 0.42 -6.78 -25.07
CA ILE A 312 -0.78 -6.93 -25.89
C ILE A 312 -1.10 -8.43 -26.02
N GLY A 313 -2.15 -8.90 -25.35
CA GLY A 313 -2.79 -10.19 -25.68
C GLY A 313 -2.20 -11.44 -25.04
N GLY A 314 -1.81 -11.42 -23.77
CA GLY A 314 -1.58 -12.66 -23.01
C GLY A 314 -0.38 -13.51 -23.47
N THR A 315 0.57 -12.94 -24.22
CA THR A 315 1.86 -13.61 -24.44
C THR A 315 2.67 -13.56 -23.15
N LYS A 316 2.68 -14.73 -22.50
CA LYS A 316 3.31 -15.17 -21.27
C LYS A 316 4.85 -15.12 -21.22
N LEU A 317 5.51 -14.20 -21.94
CA LEU A 317 6.96 -14.23 -22.12
C LEU A 317 7.68 -12.87 -22.14
N TRP A 318 7.18 -11.79 -21.53
CA TRP A 318 7.96 -10.53 -21.48
C TRP A 318 7.84 -9.81 -20.15
#